data_AF-A0A2E1WUC2-F1
#
_entry.id   AF-A0A2E1WUC2-F1
#
_cell.length_a   1.000
_cell.length_b   1.000
_cell.length_c   1.000
_cell.angle_alpha   90.00
_cell.angle_beta   90.00
_cell.angle_gamma   90.00
#
_symmetry.space_group_name_H-M   'P 1'
#
loop_
_entity.id
_entity.type
_entity.pdbx_description
1 polymer ?
#
loop_
_entity_poly.entity_id
_entity_poly.type
_entity_poly.pdbx_seq_one_letter_code
_entity_poly.pdbx_strand_id
1 'polypeptide(L)'
;DAVPGAWSELEGHPVKLFRPEADPEVVSGARPGTILEADRNVGLLVATVEGAVRIGEVQPPGKQRMDSSAWILGRGATAGQRFE
;
A
#
# COMPACT_ATOMS: atom_id res chain seq x y z
N ASP A 1 13.79 -1.89 9.58
CA ASP A 1 13.92 -1.48 8.17
C ASP A 1 15.14 -0.62 7.97
N ALA A 2 15.77 -0.76 6.80
CA ALA A 2 16.90 0.09 6.40
C ALA A 2 16.43 1.52 6.13
N VAL A 3 17.30 2.50 6.38
CA VAL A 3 17.06 3.93 6.09
C VAL A 3 17.66 4.24 4.71
N PRO A 4 16.94 4.92 3.79
CA PRO A 4 15.73 5.74 4.00
C PRO A 4 14.37 5.01 4.06
N GLY A 5 14.30 3.70 3.83
CA GLY A 5 13.05 2.92 3.82
C GLY A 5 12.23 3.15 2.54
N ALA A 6 11.37 2.19 2.18
CA ALA A 6 10.52 2.31 1.01
C ALA A 6 9.39 3.33 1.26
N TRP A 7 9.09 4.14 0.24
CA TRP A 7 8.00 5.11 0.26
C TRP A 7 7.52 5.40 -1.17
N SER A 8 6.30 5.89 -1.30
CA SER A 8 5.70 6.39 -2.55
C SER A 8 4.66 7.47 -2.20
N GLU A 9 4.13 8.17 -3.20
CA GLU A 9 3.09 9.17 -3.01
C GLU A 9 1.70 8.59 -3.27
N LEU A 10 0.75 8.88 -2.38
CA LEU A 10 -0.67 8.65 -2.61
C LEU A 10 -1.37 10.01 -2.61
N GLU A 11 -1.97 10.39 -3.73
CA GLU A 11 -2.60 11.73 -3.90
C GLU A 11 -1.65 12.88 -3.53
N GLY A 12 -0.37 12.79 -3.93
CA GLY A 12 0.66 13.80 -3.66
C GLY A 12 1.18 13.83 -2.22
N HIS A 13 0.79 12.87 -1.38
CA HIS A 13 1.24 12.77 0.01
C HIS A 13 2.22 11.60 0.18
N PRO A 14 3.42 11.80 0.75
CA PRO A 14 4.39 10.72 0.92
C PRO A 14 3.94 9.74 1.99
N VAL A 15 3.88 8.47 1.63
CA VAL A 15 3.55 7.35 2.54
C VAL A 15 4.72 6.40 2.57
N LYS A 16 5.29 6.17 3.75
CA LYS A 16 6.30 5.10 3.91
C LYS A 16 5.60 3.75 4.02
N LEU A 17 6.18 2.75 3.38
CA LEU A 17 5.61 1.42 3.21
C LEU A 17 6.52 0.40 3.89
N PHE A 18 5.94 -0.48 4.70
CA PHE A 18 6.67 -1.46 5.50
C PHE A 18 5.98 -2.82 5.45
N ARG A 19 6.72 -3.86 5.88
CA ARG A 19 6.26 -5.26 5.87
C ARG A 19 5.68 -5.67 4.49
N PRO A 20 6.44 -5.54 3.40
CA PRO A 20 5.98 -6.01 2.11
C PRO A 20 5.93 -7.54 2.09
N GLU A 21 4.86 -8.09 1.52
CA GLU A 21 4.71 -9.50 1.20
C GLU A 21 4.36 -9.60 -0.29
N ALA A 22 5.20 -10.28 -1.07
CA ALA A 22 4.98 -10.46 -2.50
C ALA A 22 3.88 -11.49 -2.75
N ASP A 23 3.02 -11.21 -3.71
CA ASP A 23 1.93 -12.08 -4.15
C ASP A 23 2.05 -12.28 -5.67
N PRO A 24 2.98 -13.14 -6.13
CA PRO A 24 3.33 -13.27 -7.54
C PRO A 24 2.22 -13.90 -8.40
N GLU A 25 1.30 -14.62 -7.76
CA GLU A 25 0.17 -15.29 -8.43
C GLU A 25 -0.95 -14.32 -8.80
N VAL A 26 -0.94 -13.10 -8.25
CA VAL A 26 -1.94 -12.07 -8.57
C VAL A 26 -1.67 -11.52 -9.97
N VAL A 27 -2.50 -11.91 -10.92
CA VAL A 27 -2.50 -11.34 -12.27
C VAL A 27 -3.54 -10.22 -12.33
N SER A 28 -3.08 -8.97 -12.32
CA SER A 28 -3.93 -7.79 -12.47
C SER A 28 -3.73 -7.14 -13.84
N GLY A 29 -4.81 -6.69 -14.48
CA GLY A 29 -4.73 -5.79 -15.65
C GLY A 29 -4.63 -4.31 -15.28
N ALA A 30 -4.49 -3.98 -13.99
CA ALA A 30 -4.39 -2.63 -13.50
C ALA A 30 -3.00 -2.04 -13.75
N ARG A 31 -2.89 -0.71 -13.72
CA ARG A 31 -1.59 -0.05 -13.80
C ARG A 31 -0.76 -0.34 -12.54
N PRO A 32 0.57 -0.52 -12.63
CA PRO A 32 1.43 -0.62 -11.43
C PRO A 32 1.18 0.54 -10.46
N GLY A 33 1.20 0.23 -9.17
CA GLY A 33 0.85 1.16 -8.09
C GLY A 33 -0.65 1.22 -7.77
N THR A 34 -1.53 0.64 -8.59
CA THR A 34 -2.98 0.64 -8.33
C THR A 34 -3.29 -0.20 -7.09
N ILE A 35 -4.04 0.36 -6.16
CA ILE A 35 -4.57 -0.37 -5.00
C ILE A 35 -5.70 -1.27 -5.49
N LEU A 36 -5.42 -2.57 -5.52
CA LEU A 36 -6.37 -3.61 -5.93
C LEU A 36 -7.40 -3.83 -4.82
N GLU A 37 -6.94 -3.88 -3.58
CA GLU A 37 -7.76 -4.11 -2.40
C GLU A 37 -7.31 -3.22 -1.24
N ALA A 38 -8.29 -2.66 -0.54
CA ALA A 38 -8.10 -1.85 0.66
C ALA A 38 -9.26 -2.13 1.62
N ASP A 39 -9.16 -3.22 2.37
CA ASP A 39 -10.13 -3.56 3.40
C ASP A 39 -9.44 -4.12 4.65
N ARG A 40 -10.19 -4.18 5.75
CA ARG A 40 -9.66 -4.63 7.05
C ARG A 40 -9.27 -6.12 7.09
N ASN A 41 -9.85 -6.94 6.22
CA ASN A 41 -9.67 -8.39 6.22
C ASN A 41 -8.54 -8.82 5.27
N VAL A 42 -8.43 -8.20 4.09
CA VAL A 42 -7.43 -8.52 3.06
C VAL A 42 -6.21 -7.59 3.12
N GLY A 43 -6.36 -6.39 3.71
CA GLY A 43 -5.29 -5.42 3.89
C GLY A 43 -5.13 -4.47 2.71
N LEU A 44 -3.90 -4.01 2.46
CA LEU A 44 -3.54 -3.11 1.37
C LEU A 44 -2.76 -3.87 0.30
N LEU A 45 -3.44 -4.28 -0.77
CA LEU A 45 -2.84 -5.00 -1.90
C LEU A 45 -2.64 -4.04 -3.08
N VAL A 46 -1.41 -3.93 -3.56
CA VAL A 46 -1.01 -3.00 -4.62
C VAL A 46 -0.48 -3.76 -5.83
N ALA A 47 -1.02 -3.46 -7.01
CA ALA A 47 -0.56 -4.01 -8.27
C ALA A 47 0.89 -3.62 -8.55
N THR A 48 1.69 -4.57 -9.03
CA THR A 48 3.04 -4.34 -9.55
C THR A 48 3.08 -4.63 -11.05
N VAL A 49 4.25 -4.49 -11.69
CA VAL A 49 4.41 -4.88 -13.11
C VAL A 49 4.18 -6.39 -13.29
N GLU A 50 4.68 -7.17 -12.32
CA GLU A 50 4.48 -8.61 -12.22
C GLU A 50 3.97 -8.91 -10.81
N GLY A 51 2.83 -9.60 -10.69
CA GLY A 51 2.22 -9.92 -9.41
C GLY A 51 1.54 -8.72 -8.72
N ALA A 52 1.47 -8.82 -7.40
CA ALA A 52 1.12 -7.73 -6.50
C ALA A 52 1.99 -7.75 -5.25
N VAL A 53 1.93 -6.67 -4.45
CA VAL A 53 2.56 -6.59 -3.14
C VAL A 53 1.52 -6.19 -2.09
N ARG A 54 1.46 -6.96 -1.02
CA ARG A 54 0.68 -6.65 0.18
C ARG A 54 1.54 -5.84 1.13
N ILE A 55 1.03 -4.70 1.56
CA ILE A 55 1.71 -3.79 2.50
C ILE A 55 1.08 -3.96 3.87
N GLY A 56 1.81 -4.50 4.84
CA GLY A 56 1.30 -4.73 6.19
C GLY A 56 1.23 -3.47 7.05
N GLU A 57 2.22 -2.58 6.91
CA GLU A 57 2.38 -1.39 7.75
C GLU A 57 2.67 -0.16 6.90
N VAL A 58 2.16 1.00 7.33
CA VAL A 58 2.32 2.28 6.65
C VAL A 58 2.68 3.40 7.62
N GLN A 59 3.26 4.47 7.11
CA GLN A 59 3.40 5.73 7.83
C GLN A 59 3.01 6.90 6.92
N PRO A 60 1.76 7.36 6.99
CA PRO A 60 1.31 8.58 6.32
C PRO A 60 1.96 9.84 6.90
N PRO A 61 1.88 10.99 6.21
CA PRO A 61 2.49 12.23 6.69
C PRO A 61 1.96 12.64 8.06
N GLY A 62 2.87 13.00 8.97
CA GLY A 62 2.51 13.46 10.32
C GLY A 62 1.90 12.38 11.22
N LYS A 63 1.94 11.10 10.82
CA LYS A 63 1.46 9.97 11.62
C LYS A 63 2.61 9.11 12.12
N GLN A 64 2.32 8.37 13.19
CA GLN A 64 3.16 7.25 13.59
C GLN A 64 2.94 6.08 12.62
N ARG A 65 3.92 5.18 12.56
CA ARG A 65 3.77 3.91 11.84
C ARG A 65 2.58 3.13 12.40
N MET A 66 1.75 2.55 11.53
CA MET A 66 0.55 1.81 11.90
C MET A 66 0.26 0.67 10.92
N ASP A 67 -0.60 -0.26 11.31
CA ASP A 67 -1.13 -1.29 10.41
C ASP A 67 -1.91 -0.65 9.25
N SER A 68 -1.76 -1.20 8.05
CA SER A 68 -2.49 -0.73 6.87
C SER A 68 -4.00 -0.81 7.07
N SER A 69 -4.50 -1.83 7.78
CA SER A 69 -5.93 -1.98 8.12
C SER A 69 -6.44 -0.83 9.00
N ALA A 70 -5.64 -0.37 9.98
CA ALA A 70 -5.98 0.77 10.81
C ALA A 70 -6.01 2.07 9.98
N TRP A 71 -5.08 2.22 9.03
CA TRP A 71 -5.09 3.35 8.11
C TRP A 71 -6.32 3.37 7.19
N ILE A 72 -6.72 2.21 6.65
CA ILE A 72 -7.92 2.05 5.82
C ILE A 72 -9.19 2.39 6.61
N LEU A 73 -9.34 1.87 7.84
CA LEU A 73 -10.48 2.19 8.71
C LEU A 73 -10.56 3.69 9.05
N GLY A 74 -9.41 4.38 9.08
CA GLY A 74 -9.29 5.82 9.23
C GLY A 74 -9.61 6.64 7.96
N ARG A 75 -10.12 6.01 6.89
CA ARG A 75 -10.39 6.61 5.57
C ARG A 75 -9.13 7.08 4.82
N GLY A 76 -8.02 6.37 5.02
CA GLY A 76 -6.75 6.62 4.32
C GLY A 76 -6.78 6.14 2.87
N ALA A 77 -6.34 4.91 2.64
CA ALA A 77 -6.32 4.28 1.32
C ALA A 77 -7.65 3.63 0.95
N THR A 78 -8.01 3.70 -0.33
CA THR A 78 -9.20 3.08 -0.93
C THR A 78 -8.84 2.35 -2.22
N ALA A 79 -9.53 1.24 -2.52
CA ALA A 79 -9.35 0.52 -3.77
C ALA A 79 -9.58 1.42 -4.98
N GLY A 80 -8.76 1.25 -6.02
CA GLY A 80 -8.76 2.06 -7.24
C GLY A 80 -7.89 3.32 -7.19
N GLN A 81 -7.45 3.78 -6.01
CA GLN A 81 -6.39 4.79 -5.92
C GLN A 81 -5.06 4.22 -6.41
N ARG A 82 -4.09 5.09 -6.74
CA ARG A 82 -2.78 4.68 -7.27
C ARG A 82 -1.64 5.39 -6.53
N PHE A 83 -0.66 4.59 -6.14
CA PHE A 83 0.65 5.05 -5.72
C PHE A 83 1.49 5.46 -6.95
N GLU A 84 2.11 6.64 -6.89
CA GLU A 84 2.97 7.19 -7.95
C GLU A 84 4.45 6.80 -7.81
#